data_AF-D6RA74-F1
#
_entry.id   AF-D6RA74-F1
#
_cell.length_a   1.000
_cell.length_b   1.000
_cell.length_c   1.000
_cell.angle_alpha   90.00
_cell.angle_beta   90.00
_cell.angle_gamma   90.00
#
_symmetry.space_group_name_H-M   'P 1'
#
loop_
_entity.id
_entity.type
_entity.pdbx_description
1 polymer ?
#
loop_
_entity_poly.entity_id
_entity_poly.type
_entity_poly.pdbx_seq_one_letter_code
_entity_poly.pdbx_strand_id
1 'polypeptide(L)'
;MLQEESDLSLIIAQIVQKLKGSNLYSQLERQAWGSWEKRILKSLNSMCTELSIPLARKRPVGEQKELLNKWNEMGTDEPDLSLFRPVYAPKDFLEVLINLRNPNYENGDSLSFRTHLGLIQVPLKVKDIPELKECFVELGLNIGQLGIDDSTQVPPELFENEHVRIGQKVLAEQDSAAAQQYIRQGSPTALRAELWALILNISSQPEDVLYYEQLKTNVIQHD
;
A
#
# COMPACT_ATOMS: atom_id res chain seq x y z
N MET A 1 -5.01 -19.02 -40.62
CA MET A 1 -5.48 -19.09 -39.22
C MET A 1 -4.66 -18.20 -38.27
N LEU A 2 -3.43 -18.54 -37.85
CA LEU A 2 -2.67 -17.67 -36.91
C LEU A 2 -2.30 -16.28 -37.46
N GLN A 3 -2.11 -16.16 -38.77
CA GLN A 3 -1.72 -14.91 -39.43
C GLN A 3 -2.90 -13.95 -39.62
N GLU A 4 -4.13 -14.48 -39.74
CA GLU A 4 -5.36 -13.68 -39.87
C GLU A 4 -5.79 -13.06 -38.53
N GLU A 5 -5.58 -13.75 -37.41
CA GLU A 5 -5.83 -13.20 -36.06
C GLU A 5 -4.88 -12.05 -35.70
N SER A 6 -3.63 -12.14 -36.16
CA SER A 6 -2.61 -11.08 -36.03
C SER A 6 -3.04 -9.80 -36.77
N ASP A 7 -3.46 -9.93 -38.03
CA ASP A 7 -3.88 -8.79 -38.85
C ASP A 7 -5.17 -8.13 -38.31
N LEU A 8 -6.13 -8.94 -37.85
CA LEU A 8 -7.33 -8.44 -37.16
C LEU A 8 -6.98 -7.64 -35.91
N SER A 9 -6.07 -8.14 -35.09
CA SER A 9 -5.63 -7.47 -33.86
C SER A 9 -4.95 -6.13 -34.16
N LEU A 10 -4.15 -6.07 -35.23
CA LEU A 10 -3.46 -4.86 -35.68
C LEU A 10 -4.44 -3.80 -36.20
N ILE A 11 -5.44 -4.22 -36.98
CA ILE A 11 -6.50 -3.35 -37.49
C ILE A 11 -7.34 -2.80 -36.33
N ILE A 12 -7.71 -3.64 -35.35
CA ILE A 12 -8.44 -3.22 -34.16
C ILE A 12 -7.62 -2.17 -33.38
N ALA A 13 -6.32 -2.40 -33.18
CA ALA A 13 -5.46 -1.46 -32.48
C ALA A 13 -5.37 -0.10 -33.19
N GLN A 14 -5.24 -0.09 -34.52
CA GLN A 14 -5.22 1.16 -35.31
C GLN A 14 -6.55 1.91 -35.28
N ILE A 15 -7.68 1.20 -35.31
CA ILE A 15 -9.02 1.80 -35.19
C ILE A 15 -9.20 2.40 -33.80
N VAL A 16 -8.84 1.67 -32.74
CA VAL A 16 -8.89 2.16 -31.35
C VAL A 16 -8.01 3.40 -31.18
N GLN A 17 -6.81 3.42 -31.76
CA GLN A 17 -5.90 4.57 -31.69
C GLN A 17 -6.45 5.80 -32.42
N LYS A 18 -7.14 5.61 -33.56
CA LYS A 18 -7.82 6.71 -34.29
C LYS A 18 -9.07 7.22 -33.58
N LEU A 19 -9.73 6.37 -32.80
CA LEU A 19 -10.94 6.73 -32.05
C LEU A 19 -10.61 7.39 -30.71
N LYS A 20 -9.44 7.12 -30.11
CA LYS A 20 -8.99 7.74 -28.85
C LYS A 20 -9.12 9.27 -28.90
N GLY A 21 -9.84 9.85 -27.93
CA GLY A 21 -10.09 11.29 -27.84
C GLY A 21 -11.34 11.78 -28.59
N SER A 22 -12.04 10.91 -29.33
CA SER A 22 -13.34 11.24 -29.94
C SER A 22 -14.51 11.09 -28.96
N ASN A 23 -15.59 11.83 -29.20
CA ASN A 23 -16.84 11.66 -28.44
C ASN A 23 -17.42 10.25 -28.56
N LEU A 24 -17.25 9.60 -29.71
CA LEU A 24 -17.71 8.23 -29.95
C LEU A 24 -16.93 7.22 -29.08
N TYR A 25 -15.61 7.40 -28.96
CA TYR A 25 -14.78 6.57 -28.08
C TYR A 25 -15.18 6.71 -26.61
N SER A 26 -15.41 7.94 -26.14
CA SER A 26 -15.88 8.20 -24.78
C SER A 26 -17.26 7.59 -24.50
N GLN A 27 -18.15 7.59 -25.49
CA GLN A 27 -19.47 6.95 -25.39
C GLN A 27 -19.35 5.41 -25.35
N LEU A 28 -18.48 4.83 -26.19
CA LEU A 28 -18.23 3.39 -26.21
C LEU A 28 -17.57 2.92 -24.91
N GLU A 29 -16.61 3.65 -24.35
CA GLU A 29 -16.01 3.36 -23.04
C GLU A 29 -17.06 3.39 -21.93
N ARG A 30 -17.94 4.39 -21.90
CA ARG A 30 -19.04 4.46 -20.92
C ARG A 30 -20.03 3.30 -21.08
N GLN A 31 -20.36 2.91 -22.30
CA GLN A 31 -21.25 1.77 -22.56
C GLN A 31 -20.59 0.44 -22.18
N ALA A 32 -19.32 0.26 -22.51
CA ALA A 32 -18.53 -0.91 -22.13
C ALA A 32 -18.40 -0.99 -20.61
N TRP A 33 -18.11 0.13 -19.94
CA TRP A 33 -18.08 0.24 -18.49
C TRP A 33 -19.42 -0.14 -17.86
N GLY A 34 -20.52 0.46 -18.30
CA GLY A 34 -21.85 0.14 -17.77
C GLY A 34 -22.29 -1.30 -18.04
N SER A 35 -21.90 -1.89 -19.19
CA SER A 35 -22.14 -3.30 -19.48
C SER A 35 -21.32 -4.22 -18.58
N TRP A 36 -20.04 -3.89 -18.38
CA TRP A 36 -19.15 -4.60 -17.46
C TRP A 36 -19.67 -4.52 -16.02
N GLU A 37 -20.03 -3.33 -15.53
CA GLU A 37 -20.59 -3.11 -14.20
C GLU A 37 -21.86 -3.94 -13.97
N LYS A 38 -22.81 -3.92 -14.93
CA LYS A 38 -24.01 -4.77 -14.86
C LYS A 38 -23.67 -6.26 -14.79
N ARG A 39 -22.68 -6.71 -15.56
CA ARG A 39 -22.25 -8.12 -15.55
C ARG A 39 -21.61 -8.50 -14.22
N ILE A 40 -20.74 -7.65 -13.67
CA ILE A 40 -20.11 -7.85 -12.36
C ILE A 40 -21.16 -7.87 -11.26
N LEU A 41 -22.09 -6.91 -11.24
CA LEU A 41 -23.19 -6.87 -10.27
C LEU A 41 -24.06 -8.13 -10.36
N LYS A 42 -24.40 -8.60 -11.57
CA LYS A 42 -25.15 -9.85 -11.74
C LYS A 42 -24.38 -11.05 -11.20
N SER A 43 -23.09 -11.15 -11.51
CA SER A 43 -22.23 -12.24 -11.02
C SER A 43 -22.11 -12.22 -9.50
N LEU A 44 -21.89 -11.04 -8.92
CA LEU A 44 -21.75 -10.86 -7.49
C LEU A 44 -23.03 -11.24 -6.75
N ASN A 45 -24.18 -10.74 -7.20
CA ASN A 45 -25.49 -11.12 -6.64
C ASN A 45 -25.75 -12.63 -6.76
N SER A 46 -25.32 -13.26 -7.87
CA SER A 46 -25.42 -14.70 -8.05
C SER A 46 -24.59 -15.46 -7.00
N MET A 47 -23.34 -15.05 -6.78
CA MET A 47 -22.46 -15.65 -5.76
C MET A 47 -23.00 -15.46 -4.35
N CYS A 48 -23.51 -14.26 -4.03
CA CYS A 48 -24.15 -13.99 -2.74
C CYS A 48 -25.36 -14.89 -2.50
N THR A 49 -26.17 -15.12 -3.53
CA THR A 49 -27.31 -16.05 -3.45
C THR A 49 -26.84 -17.49 -3.24
N GLU A 50 -25.80 -17.91 -3.96
CA GLU A 50 -25.23 -19.27 -3.86
C GLU A 50 -24.63 -19.54 -2.48
N LEU A 51 -23.84 -18.60 -1.94
CA LEU A 51 -23.18 -18.73 -0.64
C LEU A 51 -24.08 -18.35 0.54
N SER A 52 -25.30 -17.84 0.28
CA SER A 52 -26.20 -17.30 1.30
C SER A 52 -25.57 -16.16 2.13
N ILE A 53 -24.70 -15.35 1.50
CA ILE A 53 -24.01 -14.21 2.14
C ILE A 53 -24.63 -12.91 1.61
N PRO A 54 -25.28 -12.09 2.45
CA PRO A 54 -25.82 -10.81 2.02
C PRO A 54 -24.68 -9.81 1.74
N LEU A 55 -24.85 -8.95 0.72
CA LEU A 55 -23.88 -7.90 0.39
C LEU A 55 -23.83 -6.76 1.40
N ALA A 56 -24.98 -6.48 2.01
CA ALA A 56 -25.10 -5.51 3.08
C ALA A 56 -26.19 -5.99 4.04
N ARG A 57 -25.88 -6.02 5.34
CA ARG A 57 -26.87 -6.29 6.39
C ARG A 57 -26.65 -5.41 7.60
N LYS A 58 -27.73 -5.15 8.34
CA LYS A 58 -27.62 -4.53 9.66
C LYS A 58 -27.05 -5.57 10.63
N ARG A 59 -25.94 -5.26 11.29
CA ARG A 59 -25.31 -6.16 12.27
C ARG A 59 -26.23 -6.36 13.49
N PRO A 60 -26.36 -7.59 14.01
CA PRO A 60 -27.02 -7.84 15.29
C PRO A 60 -26.35 -7.10 16.45
N VAL A 61 -27.12 -6.81 17.51
CA VAL A 61 -26.62 -6.05 18.68
C VAL A 61 -25.43 -6.75 19.38
N GLY A 62 -25.37 -8.09 19.35
CA GLY A 62 -24.25 -8.86 19.87
C GLY A 62 -22.94 -8.54 19.14
N GLU A 63 -22.94 -8.66 17.81
CA GLU A 63 -21.79 -8.34 16.95
C GLU A 63 -21.38 -6.86 17.10
N GLN A 64 -22.34 -5.94 17.19
CA GLN A 64 -22.06 -4.51 17.42
C GLN A 64 -21.28 -4.28 18.73
N LYS A 65 -21.67 -4.98 19.81
CA LYS A 65 -21.00 -4.86 21.11
C LYS A 65 -19.60 -5.45 21.07
N GLU A 66 -19.40 -6.56 20.36
CA GLU A 66 -18.08 -7.15 20.17
C GLU A 66 -17.16 -6.22 19.36
N LEU A 67 -17.65 -5.65 18.26
CA LEU A 67 -16.93 -4.67 17.44
C LEU A 67 -16.52 -3.43 18.24
N LEU A 68 -17.41 -2.92 19.09
CA LEU A 68 -17.09 -1.79 19.98
C LEU A 68 -15.96 -2.13 20.95
N ASN A 69 -15.96 -3.34 21.52
CA ASN A 69 -14.94 -3.77 22.46
C ASN A 69 -13.59 -4.04 21.79
N LYS A 70 -13.60 -4.54 20.55
CA LYS A 70 -12.42 -4.95 19.78
C LYS A 70 -12.00 -3.97 18.69
N TRP A 71 -12.54 -2.74 18.68
CA TRP A 71 -12.33 -1.78 17.59
C TRP A 71 -10.85 -1.56 17.24
N ASN A 72 -9.99 -1.50 18.26
CA ASN A 72 -8.54 -1.26 18.09
C ASN A 72 -7.76 -2.53 17.71
N GLU A 73 -8.38 -3.71 17.75
CA GLU A 73 -7.78 -5.01 17.50
C GLU A 73 -8.24 -5.62 16.16
N MET A 74 -9.22 -5.02 15.47
CA MET A 74 -9.80 -5.56 14.24
C MET A 74 -8.78 -5.78 13.12
N GLY A 75 -7.69 -5.01 13.06
CA GLY A 75 -6.63 -5.19 12.07
C GLY A 75 -5.84 -6.50 12.23
N THR A 76 -6.07 -7.22 13.33
CA THR A 76 -5.43 -8.52 13.64
C THR A 76 -6.39 -9.70 13.53
N ASP A 77 -7.70 -9.45 13.43
CA ASP A 77 -8.69 -10.51 13.23
C ASP A 77 -8.72 -10.92 11.75
N GLU A 78 -8.25 -12.13 11.45
CA GLU A 78 -8.34 -12.69 10.10
C GLU A 78 -9.78 -13.12 9.79
N PRO A 79 -10.40 -12.62 8.71
CA PRO A 79 -11.75 -13.04 8.34
C PRO A 79 -11.74 -14.51 7.93
N ASP A 80 -12.78 -15.25 8.31
CA ASP A 80 -12.98 -16.62 7.82
C ASP A 80 -13.34 -16.58 6.33
N LEU A 81 -12.36 -16.92 5.48
CA LEU A 81 -12.52 -16.99 4.03
C LEU A 81 -12.81 -18.41 3.54
N SER A 82 -13.09 -19.37 4.42
CA SER A 82 -13.31 -20.78 4.04
C SER A 82 -14.44 -20.98 3.04
N LEU A 83 -15.45 -20.10 3.05
CA LEU A 83 -16.57 -20.12 2.11
C LEU A 83 -16.20 -19.60 0.72
N PHE A 84 -15.12 -18.82 0.60
CA PHE A 84 -14.66 -18.28 -0.67
C PHE A 84 -13.66 -19.22 -1.32
N ARG A 85 -14.06 -19.81 -2.45
CA ARG A 85 -13.14 -20.60 -3.27
C ARG A 85 -12.29 -19.65 -4.13
N PRO A 86 -10.95 -19.74 -4.10
CA PRO A 86 -10.10 -18.99 -5.02
C PRO A 86 -10.50 -19.26 -6.47
N VAL A 87 -10.65 -18.20 -7.26
CA VAL A 87 -11.00 -18.29 -8.69
C VAL A 87 -9.90 -19.00 -9.49
N TYR A 88 -8.65 -18.90 -9.02
CA TYR A 88 -7.48 -19.53 -9.62
C TYR A 88 -6.77 -20.41 -8.60
N ALA A 89 -6.25 -21.55 -9.03
CA ALA A 89 -5.40 -22.37 -8.18
C ALA A 89 -4.04 -21.67 -7.97
N PRO A 90 -3.36 -21.88 -6.83
CA PRO A 90 -2.00 -21.39 -6.62
C PRO A 90 -1.02 -21.80 -7.74
N LYS A 91 -1.28 -22.96 -8.37
CA LYS A 91 -0.51 -23.45 -9.52
C LYS A 91 -0.66 -22.53 -10.75
N ASP A 92 -1.87 -22.09 -11.06
CA ASP A 92 -2.13 -21.21 -12.21
C ASP A 92 -1.40 -19.87 -12.04
N PHE A 93 -1.42 -19.34 -10.82
CA PHE A 93 -0.70 -18.10 -10.49
C PHE A 93 0.82 -18.27 -10.62
N LEU A 94 1.36 -19.38 -10.13
CA LEU A 94 2.78 -19.70 -10.27
C LEU A 94 3.19 -19.86 -11.73
N GLU A 95 2.37 -20.50 -12.56
CA GLU A 95 2.61 -20.60 -14.01
C GLU A 95 2.64 -19.21 -14.67
N VAL A 96 1.76 -18.28 -14.29
CA VAL A 96 1.80 -16.90 -14.78
C VAL A 96 3.08 -16.18 -14.35
N LEU A 97 3.48 -16.31 -13.08
CA LEU A 97 4.70 -15.67 -12.57
C LEU A 97 5.97 -16.21 -13.23
N ILE A 98 6.07 -17.53 -13.44
CA ILE A 98 7.21 -18.15 -14.11
C ILE A 98 7.31 -17.70 -15.57
N ASN A 99 6.17 -17.50 -16.23
CA ASN A 99 6.11 -17.07 -17.62
C ASN A 99 6.18 -15.54 -17.79
N LEU A 100 6.28 -14.77 -16.70
CA LEU A 100 6.36 -13.32 -16.78
C LEU A 100 7.71 -12.90 -17.38
N ARG A 101 7.68 -12.48 -18.65
CA ARG A 101 8.87 -11.96 -19.35
C ARG A 101 8.92 -10.45 -19.22
N ASN A 102 10.06 -9.92 -18.81
CA ASN A 102 10.29 -8.48 -18.82
C ASN A 102 10.52 -8.03 -20.28
N PRO A 103 9.68 -7.16 -20.87
CA PRO A 103 9.83 -6.71 -22.26
C PRO A 103 11.12 -5.90 -22.50
N ASN A 104 11.82 -5.48 -21.43
CA ASN A 104 13.11 -4.80 -21.52
C ASN A 104 14.31 -5.76 -21.56
N TYR A 105 14.09 -7.09 -21.49
CA TYR A 105 15.13 -8.10 -21.68
C TYR A 105 15.09 -8.62 -23.12
N GLU A 106 16.12 -8.30 -23.91
CA GLU A 106 16.47 -9.05 -25.12
C GLU A 106 17.00 -10.42 -24.67
N ASN A 107 16.29 -11.50 -25.00
CA ASN A 107 16.69 -12.86 -24.66
C ASN A 107 18.00 -13.23 -25.39
N GLY A 108 19.14 -13.03 -24.73
CA GLY A 108 20.36 -13.76 -25.03
C GLY A 108 20.32 -15.10 -24.30
N ASP A 109 20.30 -16.21 -25.04
CA ASP A 109 20.14 -17.62 -24.58
C ASP A 109 21.19 -18.15 -23.57
N SER A 110 21.95 -17.32 -22.87
CA SER A 110 22.89 -17.80 -21.86
C SER A 110 22.24 -17.86 -20.48
N LEU A 111 21.86 -19.08 -20.05
CA LEU A 111 21.57 -19.38 -18.65
C LEU A 111 22.83 -19.13 -17.81
N SER A 112 22.89 -17.97 -17.15
CA SER A 112 23.93 -17.59 -16.20
C SER A 112 23.47 -17.85 -14.77
N PHE A 113 24.41 -18.09 -13.84
CA PHE A 113 24.14 -18.29 -12.40
C PHE A 113 23.25 -17.21 -11.77
N ARG A 114 23.16 -16.04 -12.41
CA ARG A 114 22.30 -14.93 -11.99
C ARG A 114 20.81 -15.19 -12.22
N THR A 115 20.38 -15.98 -13.20
CA THR A 115 18.94 -16.23 -13.44
C THR A 115 18.28 -17.10 -12.35
N HIS A 116 19.06 -17.66 -11.41
CA HIS A 116 18.56 -18.61 -10.42
C HIS A 116 18.14 -17.97 -9.09
N LEU A 117 18.50 -16.70 -8.84
CA LEU A 117 18.34 -16.05 -7.54
C LEU A 117 17.15 -15.07 -7.48
N GLY A 118 16.15 -15.27 -8.32
CA GLY A 118 14.88 -14.53 -8.28
C GLY A 118 14.09 -14.76 -9.55
N LEU A 119 12.78 -14.98 -9.42
CA LEU A 119 11.87 -15.21 -10.56
C LEU A 119 11.86 -14.04 -11.57
N ILE A 120 12.28 -12.84 -11.13
CA ILE A 120 12.42 -11.63 -11.96
C ILE A 120 13.63 -10.86 -11.44
N GLN A 121 14.63 -10.61 -12.28
CA GLN A 121 15.72 -9.68 -11.98
C GLN A 121 15.46 -8.37 -12.70
N VAL A 122 15.21 -7.30 -11.94
CA VAL A 122 15.15 -5.94 -12.48
C VAL A 122 16.50 -5.29 -12.20
N PRO A 123 17.37 -5.06 -13.20
CA PRO A 123 18.64 -4.40 -12.98
C PRO A 123 18.38 -2.92 -12.69
N LEU A 124 18.29 -2.58 -11.40
CA LEU A 124 18.24 -1.21 -10.94
C LEU A 124 19.67 -0.71 -10.73
N LYS A 125 20.00 0.47 -11.26
CA LYS A 125 21.25 1.15 -10.90
C LYS A 125 21.16 1.53 -9.43
N VAL A 126 21.83 0.76 -8.58
CA VAL A 126 21.97 1.04 -7.14
C VAL A 126 23.32 1.68 -6.86
N LYS A 127 23.37 2.55 -5.86
CA LYS A 127 24.60 3.16 -5.39
C LYS A 127 25.53 2.11 -4.78
N ASP A 128 26.83 2.27 -4.96
CA ASP A 128 27.82 1.44 -4.28
C ASP A 128 28.00 1.85 -2.80
N ILE A 129 28.74 1.05 -2.03
CA ILE A 129 28.94 1.31 -0.60
C ILE A 129 29.61 2.68 -0.34
N PRO A 130 30.68 3.08 -1.05
CA PRO A 130 31.22 4.44 -0.97
C PRO A 130 30.18 5.54 -1.21
N GLU A 131 29.40 5.45 -2.28
CA GLU A 131 28.34 6.41 -2.62
C GLU A 131 27.23 6.46 -1.56
N LEU A 132 26.89 5.31 -0.97
CA LEU A 132 25.93 5.24 0.15
C LEU A 132 26.49 5.90 1.42
N LYS A 133 27.78 5.71 1.73
CA LYS A 133 28.43 6.35 2.89
C LYS A 133 28.44 7.87 2.76
N GLU A 134 28.67 8.40 1.56
CA GLU A 134 28.58 9.84 1.31
C GLU A 134 27.14 10.34 1.43
N CYS A 135 26.18 9.59 0.87
CA CYS A 135 24.76 9.94 0.90
C CYS A 135 24.16 9.90 2.31
N PHE A 136 24.66 9.03 3.20
CA PHE A 136 24.17 8.81 4.57
C PHE A 136 25.23 9.13 5.62
N VAL A 137 26.03 10.18 5.40
CA VAL A 137 27.07 10.62 6.34
C VAL A 137 26.51 10.94 7.74
N GLU A 138 25.24 11.35 7.81
CA GLU A 138 24.50 11.61 9.04
C GLU A 138 24.22 10.35 9.89
N LEU A 139 24.34 9.16 9.31
CA LEU A 139 24.26 7.87 10.01
C LEU A 139 25.65 7.34 10.40
N GLY A 140 26.69 8.17 10.30
CA GLY A 140 28.04 7.81 10.70
C GLY A 140 28.15 7.46 12.19
N LEU A 141 29.13 6.61 12.54
CA LEU A 141 29.39 6.19 13.93
C LEU A 141 29.81 7.34 14.87
N ASN A 142 30.06 8.53 14.31
CA ASN A 142 30.38 9.75 15.03
C ASN A 142 29.14 10.55 15.46
N ILE A 143 27.94 10.10 15.08
CA ILE A 143 26.66 10.75 15.39
C ILE A 143 25.82 9.76 16.18
N GLY A 144 25.38 10.16 17.37
CA GLY A 144 24.53 9.33 18.21
C GLY A 144 23.14 9.12 17.59
N GLN A 145 22.63 7.90 17.65
CA GLN A 145 21.33 7.51 17.13
C GLN A 145 20.44 6.94 18.23
N LEU A 146 19.24 7.51 18.34
CA LEU A 146 18.22 7.07 19.28
C LEU A 146 17.73 5.66 18.89
N GLY A 147 17.73 4.73 19.84
CA GLY A 147 17.42 3.32 19.66
C GLY A 147 18.62 2.42 19.35
N ILE A 148 19.81 2.99 19.08
CA ILE A 148 21.06 2.23 18.88
C ILE A 148 22.02 2.51 20.04
N ASP A 149 22.37 3.77 20.25
CA ASP A 149 23.38 4.20 21.22
C ASP A 149 22.83 4.33 22.65
N ASP A 150 21.52 4.26 22.82
CA ASP A 150 20.83 4.26 24.13
C ASP A 150 21.21 3.04 24.99
N SER A 151 21.77 1.99 24.38
CA SER A 151 22.05 0.71 25.02
C SER A 151 23.50 0.55 25.50
N THR A 152 24.41 1.45 25.10
CA THR A 152 25.85 1.25 25.26
C THR A 152 26.49 2.34 26.14
N GLN A 153 26.64 2.02 27.43
CA GLN A 153 27.58 2.64 28.37
C GLN A 153 27.32 4.09 28.85
N VAL A 154 26.34 4.80 28.30
CA VAL A 154 25.86 6.10 28.82
C VAL A 154 24.54 5.87 29.58
N PRO A 155 24.27 6.52 30.73
CA PRO A 155 22.95 6.48 31.34
C PRO A 155 21.90 6.86 30.28
N PRO A 156 20.97 5.96 29.91
CA PRO A 156 20.02 6.18 28.81
C PRO A 156 19.23 7.48 29.00
N GLU A 157 18.99 7.82 30.26
CA GLU A 157 18.31 9.02 30.73
C GLU A 157 18.96 10.31 30.24
N LEU A 158 20.28 10.42 30.07
CA LEU A 158 20.88 11.70 29.68
C LEU A 158 20.73 11.98 28.18
N PHE A 159 20.91 10.96 27.34
CA PHE A 159 20.83 11.12 25.89
C PHE A 159 19.36 11.21 25.44
N GLU A 160 18.50 10.32 25.93
CA GLU A 160 17.08 10.34 25.59
C GLU A 160 16.39 11.63 26.07
N ASN A 161 16.67 12.10 27.29
CA ASN A 161 16.05 13.33 27.81
C ASN A 161 16.47 14.57 27.01
N GLU A 162 17.73 14.64 26.57
CA GLU A 162 18.18 15.75 25.72
C GLU A 162 17.49 15.71 24.36
N HIS A 163 17.35 14.53 23.75
CA HIS A 163 16.59 14.36 22.51
C HIS A 163 15.13 14.77 22.68
N VAL A 164 14.46 14.35 23.76
CA VAL A 164 13.07 14.75 24.06
C VAL A 164 12.97 16.27 24.21
N ARG A 165 13.91 16.91 24.93
CA ARG A 165 13.93 18.37 25.12
C ARG A 165 14.07 19.12 23.80
N ILE A 166 14.97 18.69 22.92
CA ILE A 166 15.14 19.29 21.59
C ILE A 166 13.88 19.05 20.75
N GLY A 167 13.31 17.85 20.78
CA GLY A 167 12.09 17.51 20.03
C GLY A 167 10.90 18.37 20.44
N GLN A 168 10.73 18.64 21.74
CA GLN A 168 9.70 19.57 22.24
C GLN A 168 9.89 20.99 21.71
N LYS A 169 11.13 21.46 21.62
CA LYS A 169 11.43 22.78 21.03
C LYS A 169 11.07 22.83 19.55
N VAL A 170 11.41 21.79 18.79
CA VAL A 170 11.07 21.66 17.36
C VAL A 170 9.55 21.68 17.16
N LEU A 171 8.80 20.95 17.99
CA LEU A 171 7.34 20.96 17.96
C LEU A 171 6.76 22.34 18.33
N ALA A 172 7.36 23.06 19.27
CA ALA A 172 6.93 24.40 19.64
C ALA A 172 7.14 25.43 18.52
N GLU A 173 8.16 25.24 17.68
CA GLU A 173 8.43 26.10 16.51
C GLU A 173 7.48 25.82 15.33
N GLN A 174 6.74 24.70 15.34
CA GLN A 174 5.80 24.30 14.28
C GLN A 174 6.43 24.31 12.87
N ASP A 175 7.72 24.02 12.77
CA ASP A 175 8.46 23.96 11.51
C ASP A 175 8.64 22.50 11.05
N SER A 176 7.98 22.17 9.95
CA SER A 176 8.03 20.85 9.31
C SER A 176 9.43 20.48 8.82
N ALA A 177 10.20 21.44 8.30
CA ALA A 177 11.57 21.20 7.82
C ALA A 177 12.52 20.92 8.98
N ALA A 178 12.38 21.66 10.09
CA ALA A 178 13.13 21.40 11.31
C ALA A 178 12.81 20.02 11.89
N ALA A 179 11.53 19.63 11.91
CA ALA A 179 11.10 18.30 12.33
C ALA A 179 11.69 17.19 11.46
N GLN A 180 11.72 17.37 10.13
CA GLN A 180 12.36 16.43 9.21
C GLN A 180 13.85 16.25 9.48
N GLN A 181 14.59 17.33 9.75
CA GLN A 181 16.02 17.23 10.08
C GLN A 181 16.23 16.51 11.41
N TYR A 182 15.41 16.84 12.41
CA TYR A 182 15.49 16.27 13.76
C TYR A 182 15.28 14.75 13.76
N ILE A 183 14.26 14.23 13.06
CA ILE A 183 13.94 12.79 13.12
C ILE A 183 14.95 11.87 12.42
N ARG A 184 15.91 12.43 11.65
CA ARG A 184 16.92 11.63 10.93
C ARG A 184 17.82 10.82 11.86
N GLN A 185 17.99 11.28 13.10
CA GLN A 185 18.77 10.61 14.15
C GLN A 185 17.90 9.74 15.06
N GLY A 186 16.64 9.52 14.68
CA GLY A 186 15.65 8.80 15.47
C GLY A 186 14.61 9.74 16.11
N SER A 187 13.51 9.14 16.59
CA SER A 187 12.38 9.87 17.15
C SER A 187 11.96 9.26 18.49
N PRO A 188 11.97 10.04 19.58
CA PRO A 188 11.51 9.57 20.88
C PRO A 188 10.06 9.09 20.82
N THR A 189 9.76 8.00 21.52
CA THR A 189 8.43 7.37 21.46
C THR A 189 7.31 8.29 21.88
N ALA A 190 7.54 9.13 22.89
CA ALA A 190 6.56 10.08 23.37
C ALA A 190 6.19 11.17 22.34
N LEU A 191 7.13 11.56 21.46
CA LEU A 191 6.95 12.68 20.53
C LEU A 191 6.64 12.23 19.10
N ARG A 192 6.76 10.92 18.81
CA ARG A 192 6.68 10.37 17.45
C ARG A 192 5.42 10.77 16.72
N ALA A 193 4.26 10.63 17.36
CA ALA A 193 2.97 10.93 16.73
C ALA A 193 2.89 12.40 16.28
N GLU A 194 3.28 13.32 17.15
CA GLU A 194 3.23 14.77 16.88
C GLU A 194 4.27 15.18 15.81
N LEU A 195 5.48 14.63 15.87
CA LEU A 195 6.53 14.90 14.88
C LEU A 195 6.13 14.43 13.48
N TRP A 196 5.57 13.22 13.35
CA TRP A 196 5.10 12.71 12.06
C TRP A 196 3.92 13.52 11.53
N ALA A 197 2.99 13.93 12.40
CA ALA A 197 1.90 14.83 12.01
C ALA A 197 2.45 16.16 11.46
N LEU A 198 3.42 16.77 12.14
CA LEU A 198 4.06 18.02 11.70
C LEU A 198 4.82 17.86 10.37
N ILE A 199 5.56 16.75 10.21
CA ILE A 199 6.33 16.45 8.99
C ILE A 199 5.42 16.24 7.79
N LEU A 200 4.31 15.53 7.97
CA LEU A 200 3.33 15.26 6.92
C LEU A 200 2.34 16.41 6.75
N ASN A 201 2.45 17.46 7.56
CA ASN A 201 1.55 18.60 7.62
C ASN A 201 0.08 18.16 7.78
N ILE A 202 -0.13 17.17 8.65
CA ILE A 202 -1.44 16.63 9.01
C ILE A 202 -1.92 17.37 10.27
N SER A 203 -3.13 17.91 10.19
CA SER A 203 -3.84 18.44 11.35
C SER A 203 -5.16 17.71 11.47
N SER A 204 -5.52 17.28 12.68
CA SER A 204 -6.82 16.70 12.95
C SER A 204 -7.78 17.83 13.27
N GLN A 205 -8.62 18.21 12.30
CA GLN A 205 -9.67 19.19 12.54
C GLN A 205 -10.84 18.52 13.29
N PRO A 206 -11.63 19.26 14.07
CA PRO A 206 -12.81 18.70 14.74
C PRO A 206 -13.78 17.98 13.78
N GLU A 207 -13.87 18.47 12.54
CA GLU A 207 -14.67 17.87 11.48
C GLU A 207 -14.17 16.48 11.08
N ASP A 208 -12.85 16.27 11.03
CA ASP A 208 -12.24 14.98 10.70
C ASP A 208 -12.56 13.93 11.77
N VAL A 209 -12.52 14.34 13.04
CA VAL A 209 -12.88 13.47 14.17
C VAL A 209 -14.35 13.09 14.11
N LEU A 210 -15.23 14.07 13.84
CA LEU A 210 -16.67 13.81 13.70
C LEU A 210 -16.95 12.86 12.54
N TYR A 211 -16.31 13.07 11.40
CA TYR A 211 -16.44 12.22 10.22
C TYR A 211 -15.94 10.80 10.49
N TYR A 212 -14.81 10.65 11.19
CA TYR A 212 -14.29 9.36 11.62
C TYR A 212 -15.29 8.62 12.53
N GLU A 213 -15.87 9.30 13.52
CA GLU A 213 -16.86 8.69 14.43
C GLU A 213 -18.16 8.30 13.68
N GLN A 214 -18.56 9.07 12.68
CA GLN A 214 -19.67 8.69 11.79
C GLN A 214 -19.35 7.43 10.99
N LEU A 215 -18.17 7.36 10.36
CA LEU A 215 -17.73 6.17 9.62
C LEU A 215 -17.64 4.94 10.52
N LYS A 216 -17.06 5.10 11.72
CA LYS A 216 -16.99 4.05 12.74
C LYS A 216 -18.39 3.56 13.12
N THR A 217 -19.34 4.46 13.32
CA THR A 217 -20.74 4.12 13.60
C THR A 217 -21.35 3.32 12.45
N ASN A 218 -21.11 3.73 11.20
CA ASN A 218 -21.61 3.01 10.03
C ASN A 218 -21.05 1.60 9.94
N VAL A 219 -19.74 1.44 10.17
CA VAL A 219 -19.09 0.12 10.25
C VAL A 219 -19.69 -0.70 11.39
N ILE A 220 -19.90 -0.14 12.59
CA ILE A 220 -20.51 -0.93 13.67
C ILE A 220 -21.92 -1.40 13.27
N GLN A 221 -22.71 -0.55 12.63
CA GLN A 221 -24.10 -0.86 12.30
C GLN A 221 -24.29 -1.77 11.08
N HIS A 222 -23.38 -1.73 10.10
CA HIS A 222 -23.57 -2.33 8.78
C HIS A 222 -22.38 -3.17 8.33
N ASP A 223 -22.68 -4.44 8.06
CA ASP A 223 -21.80 -5.44 7.43
C ASP A 223 -21.98 -5.41 5.93
#